data_AF-A0A971PKI5-F1
#
_entry.id   AF-A0A971PKI5-F1
#
_cell.length_a   1.000
_cell.length_b   1.000
_cell.length_c   1.000
_cell.angle_alpha   90.00
_cell.angle_beta   90.00
_cell.angle_gamma   90.00
#
_symmetry.space_group_name_H-M   'P 1'
#
loop_
_entity.id
_entity.type
_entity.pdbx_description
1 polymer ?
#
loop_
_entity_poly.entity_id
_entity_poly.type
_entity_poly.pdbx_seq_one_letter_code
_entity_poly.pdbx_strand_id
1 'polypeptide(L)'
;MAKNLEKAIQRFNRRYSEVGGYKRFCALLREGRTLEEIGAVFGFTRQYASLKKIEFGLRPPIKNYHDREWLERRYRREDRSLADIAKECGVDPGTIYVHLKKCKIPLKGVPSGERHPRFKTGQFKRPDGSIVITAGKNKGKYLHRLKMEEYLGRPLRRREKVYHIDGDKSNVEISNLRLVSRD
;
A
#
# COMPACT_ATOMS: atom_id res chain seq x y z
N MET A 1 -6.53 -8.58 -38.57
CA MET A 1 -7.09 -9.16 -37.32
C MET A 1 -8.58 -9.48 -37.42
N ALA A 2 -9.44 -8.61 -37.97
CA ALA A 2 -10.90 -8.84 -38.07
C ALA A 2 -11.30 -10.14 -38.81
N LYS A 3 -10.64 -10.49 -39.92
CA LYS A 3 -10.91 -11.74 -40.69
C LYS A 3 -10.69 -13.05 -39.91
N ASN A 4 -9.91 -13.02 -38.82
CA ASN A 4 -9.68 -14.22 -37.99
C ASN A 4 -10.79 -14.39 -36.94
N LEU A 5 -11.25 -13.28 -36.36
CA LEU A 5 -12.36 -13.24 -35.41
C LEU A 5 -13.67 -13.73 -36.04
N GLU A 6 -13.97 -13.26 -37.26
CA GLU A 6 -15.20 -13.65 -37.96
C GLU A 6 -15.25 -15.15 -38.26
N LYS A 7 -14.12 -15.72 -38.73
CA LYS A 7 -13.99 -17.17 -38.93
C LYS A 7 -14.11 -17.95 -37.63
N ALA A 8 -13.56 -17.44 -36.53
CA ALA A 8 -13.70 -18.05 -35.21
C ALA A 8 -15.16 -18.09 -34.73
N ILE A 9 -15.89 -16.98 -34.89
CA ILE A 9 -17.32 -16.88 -34.56
C ILE A 9 -18.13 -17.85 -35.42
N GLN A 10 -17.87 -17.92 -36.73
CA GLN A 10 -18.55 -18.84 -37.64
C GLN A 10 -18.33 -20.31 -37.25
N ARG A 11 -17.10 -20.71 -36.94
CA ARG A 11 -16.79 -22.07 -36.46
C ARG A 11 -17.50 -22.37 -35.14
N PHE A 12 -17.54 -21.40 -34.22
CA PHE A 12 -18.20 -21.56 -32.93
C PHE A 12 -19.72 -21.69 -33.07
N ASN A 13 -20.34 -20.86 -33.91
CA ASN A 13 -21.77 -20.95 -34.23
C ASN A 13 -22.14 -22.27 -34.88
N ARG A 14 -21.28 -22.80 -35.77
CA ARG A 14 -21.49 -24.12 -36.38
C ARG A 14 -21.47 -25.25 -35.36
N ARG A 15 -20.55 -25.18 -34.39
CA ARG A 15 -20.37 -26.21 -33.36
C ARG A 15 -21.45 -26.16 -32.27
N TYR A 16 -21.97 -24.97 -31.97
CA TYR A 16 -22.87 -24.72 -30.85
C TYR A 16 -24.17 -24.04 -31.30
N SER A 17 -24.66 -24.38 -32.49
CA SER A 17 -25.88 -23.80 -33.08
C SER A 17 -27.10 -24.03 -32.20
N GLU A 18 -27.27 -25.25 -31.69
CA GLU A 18 -28.41 -25.67 -30.87
C GLU A 18 -28.53 -24.90 -29.56
N VAL A 19 -27.40 -24.50 -28.98
CA VAL A 19 -27.32 -23.72 -27.73
C VAL A 19 -27.22 -22.21 -27.98
N GLY A 20 -27.43 -21.74 -29.22
CA GLY A 20 -27.47 -20.32 -29.58
C GLY A 20 -26.10 -19.66 -29.83
N GLY A 21 -25.03 -20.45 -29.92
CA GLY A 21 -23.71 -20.05 -30.39
C GLY A 21 -23.12 -18.83 -29.69
N TYR A 22 -22.42 -18.00 -30.47
CA TYR A 22 -21.71 -16.82 -30.00
C TYR A 22 -22.64 -15.81 -29.32
N LYS A 23 -23.88 -15.64 -29.82
CA LYS A 23 -24.85 -14.71 -29.25
C LYS A 23 -25.23 -15.13 -27.82
N ARG A 24 -25.50 -16.42 -27.59
CA ARG A 24 -25.80 -16.94 -26.25
C ARG A 24 -24.59 -16.85 -25.32
N PHE A 25 -23.39 -17.15 -25.82
CA PHE A 25 -22.15 -17.04 -25.04
C PHE A 25 -21.93 -15.61 -24.52
N CYS A 26 -22.11 -14.60 -25.38
CA CYS A 26 -22.02 -13.20 -25.00
C CYS A 26 -23.15 -12.75 -24.05
N ALA A 27 -24.36 -13.31 -24.19
CA ALA A 27 -25.47 -13.03 -23.28
C ALA A 27 -25.17 -13.49 -21.86
N LEU A 28 -24.71 -14.74 -21.68
CA LEU A 28 -24.37 -15.29 -20.36
C LEU A 28 -23.23 -14.50 -19.68
N LEU A 29 -22.25 -14.02 -20.45
CA LEU A 29 -21.20 -13.15 -19.92
C LEU A 29 -21.75 -11.80 -19.42
N ARG A 30 -22.74 -11.23 -20.13
CA ARG A 30 -23.40 -9.97 -19.71
C ARG A 30 -24.30 -10.17 -18.49
N GLU A 31 -24.91 -11.34 -18.36
CA GLU A 31 -25.68 -11.75 -17.17
C GLU A 31 -24.79 -12.03 -15.93
N GLY A 32 -23.46 -11.93 -16.07
CA GLY A 32 -22.52 -12.12 -14.95
C GLY A 32 -22.26 -13.59 -14.60
N ARG A 33 -22.66 -14.54 -15.47
CA ARG A 33 -22.38 -15.97 -15.27
C ARG A 33 -20.88 -16.25 -15.24
N THR A 34 -20.49 -17.15 -14.36
CA THR A 34 -19.11 -17.64 -14.27
C THR A 34 -18.74 -18.44 -15.52
N LEU A 35 -17.43 -18.53 -15.80
CA LEU A 35 -16.94 -19.32 -16.93
C LEU A 35 -17.23 -20.82 -16.79
N GLU A 36 -17.47 -21.28 -15.57
CA GLU A 36 -17.83 -22.66 -15.27
C GLU A 36 -19.29 -22.94 -15.61
N GLU A 37 -20.21 -22.07 -15.19
CA GLU A 37 -21.63 -22.12 -15.59
C GLU A 37 -21.80 -22.01 -17.11
N ILE A 38 -21.05 -21.10 -17.75
CA ILE A 38 -21.05 -20.98 -19.22
C ILE A 38 -20.52 -22.25 -19.86
N GLY A 39 -19.49 -22.86 -19.28
CA GLY A 39 -18.96 -24.14 -19.72
C GLY A 39 -20.02 -25.25 -19.69
N ALA A 40 -20.78 -25.33 -18.60
CA ALA A 40 -21.84 -26.32 -18.44
C ALA A 40 -22.96 -26.16 -19.49
N VAL A 41 -23.36 -24.92 -19.82
CA VAL A 41 -24.38 -24.66 -20.86
C VAL A 41 -23.95 -25.12 -22.25
N PHE A 42 -22.67 -24.99 -22.57
CA PHE A 42 -22.13 -25.34 -23.88
C PHE A 42 -21.46 -26.73 -23.92
N GLY A 43 -21.40 -27.44 -22.80
CA GLY A 43 -20.71 -28.73 -22.71
C GLY A 43 -19.18 -28.66 -22.87
N PHE A 44 -18.54 -27.57 -22.40
CA PHE A 44 -17.08 -27.44 -22.41
C PHE A 44 -16.51 -26.97 -21.07
N THR A 45 -15.19 -27.07 -20.90
CA THR A 45 -14.53 -26.70 -19.64
C THR A 45 -14.40 -25.19 -19.46
N ARG A 46 -14.28 -24.74 -18.20
CA ARG A 46 -13.95 -23.34 -17.84
C ARG A 46 -12.71 -22.81 -18.58
N GLN A 47 -11.69 -23.67 -18.78
CA GLN A 47 -10.47 -23.31 -19.50
C GLN A 47 -10.77 -23.00 -20.98
N TYR A 48 -11.64 -23.80 -21.61
CA TYR A 48 -12.07 -23.55 -22.98
C TYR A 48 -12.88 -22.25 -23.10
N ALA A 49 -13.77 -21.99 -22.14
CA ALA A 49 -14.51 -20.72 -22.06
C ALA A 49 -13.56 -19.51 -22.00
N SER A 50 -12.48 -19.62 -21.20
CA SER A 50 -11.45 -18.60 -21.07
C SER A 50 -10.72 -18.35 -22.40
N LEU A 51 -10.33 -19.42 -23.11
CA LEU A 51 -9.72 -19.32 -24.44
C LEU A 51 -10.65 -18.63 -25.44
N LYS A 52 -11.95 -18.96 -25.42
CA LYS A 52 -12.94 -18.31 -26.31
C LYS A 52 -13.12 -16.84 -26.02
N LYS A 53 -13.03 -16.40 -24.75
CA LYS A 53 -12.99 -14.95 -24.45
C LYS A 53 -11.80 -14.24 -25.09
N ILE A 54 -10.64 -14.90 -25.18
CA ILE A 54 -9.46 -14.35 -25.86
C ILE A 54 -9.68 -14.32 -27.37
N GLU A 55 -10.09 -15.45 -27.95
CA GLU A 55 -10.31 -15.61 -29.39
C GLU A 55 -11.36 -14.64 -29.92
N PHE A 56 -12.39 -14.35 -29.10
CA PHE A 56 -13.44 -13.38 -29.42
C PHE A 56 -13.10 -11.92 -29.08
N GLY A 57 -11.92 -11.64 -28.53
CA GLY A 57 -11.56 -10.28 -28.10
C GLY A 57 -12.43 -9.74 -26.96
N LEU A 58 -13.09 -10.61 -26.20
CA LEU A 58 -13.95 -10.27 -25.05
C LEU A 58 -13.14 -10.14 -23.75
N ARG A 59 -11.82 -10.32 -23.80
CA ARG A 59 -10.94 -10.05 -22.67
C ARG A 59 -10.79 -8.52 -22.52
N PRO A 60 -10.91 -7.96 -21.31
CA PRO A 60 -10.57 -6.56 -21.10
C PRO A 60 -9.12 -6.30 -21.57
N PRO A 61 -8.82 -5.11 -22.11
CA PRO A 61 -7.47 -4.77 -22.54
C PRO A 61 -6.48 -5.01 -21.39
N ILE A 62 -5.28 -5.50 -21.74
CA ILE A 62 -4.20 -5.66 -20.77
C ILE A 62 -3.99 -4.30 -20.10
N LYS A 63 -4.08 -4.26 -18.77
CA LYS A 63 -3.95 -2.99 -18.05
C LYS A 63 -2.51 -2.48 -18.17
N ASN A 64 -2.37 -1.20 -18.50
CA ASN A 64 -1.09 -0.58 -18.89
C ASN A 64 0.02 -0.70 -17.83
N TYR A 65 -0.32 -0.87 -16.55
CA TYR A 65 0.65 -1.00 -15.46
C TYR A 65 1.44 -2.32 -15.45
N HIS A 66 1.10 -3.30 -16.32
CA HIS A 66 1.94 -4.48 -16.52
C HIS A 66 3.21 -4.18 -17.33
N ASP A 67 3.20 -3.10 -18.10
CA ASP A 67 4.37 -2.60 -18.82
C ASP A 67 5.26 -1.81 -17.85
N ARG A 68 6.51 -2.26 -17.73
CA ARG A 68 7.50 -1.64 -16.85
C ARG A 68 7.80 -0.20 -17.28
N GLU A 69 8.01 0.06 -18.57
CA GLU A 69 8.42 1.39 -19.05
C GLU A 69 7.28 2.39 -18.86
N TRP A 70 6.05 1.96 -19.15
CA TRP A 70 4.87 2.77 -18.88
C TRP A 70 4.77 3.11 -17.40
N LEU A 71 4.89 2.11 -16.52
CA LEU A 71 4.76 2.27 -15.08
C LEU A 71 5.88 3.15 -14.50
N GLU A 72 7.13 2.98 -14.96
CA GLU A 72 8.28 3.77 -14.55
C GLU A 72 8.15 5.23 -15.01
N ARG A 73 7.73 5.47 -16.26
CA ARG A 73 7.48 6.83 -16.76
C ARG A 73 6.42 7.55 -15.93
N ARG A 74 5.26 6.93 -15.72
CA ARG A 74 4.18 7.55 -14.93
C ARG A 74 4.58 7.78 -13.47
N TYR A 75 5.24 6.81 -12.84
CA TYR A 75 5.58 6.90 -11.42
C TYR A 75 6.77 7.82 -11.15
N ARG A 76 7.86 7.73 -11.92
CA ARG A 76 9.10 8.46 -11.66
C ARG A 76 9.24 9.75 -12.47
N ARG A 77 8.96 9.72 -13.78
CA ARG A 77 9.19 10.90 -14.65
C ARG A 77 8.09 11.95 -14.50
N GLU A 78 6.84 11.51 -14.38
CA GLU A 78 5.67 12.40 -14.23
C GLU A 78 5.28 12.65 -12.76
N ASP A 79 6.10 12.18 -11.83
CA ASP A 79 5.93 12.28 -10.38
C ASP A 79 4.55 11.88 -9.82
N ARG A 80 3.77 11.06 -10.54
CA ARG A 80 2.42 10.65 -10.10
C ARG A 80 2.46 9.82 -8.82
N SER A 81 1.40 9.92 -8.01
CA SER A 81 1.21 9.07 -6.83
C SER A 81 0.69 7.69 -7.24
N LEU A 82 0.82 6.70 -6.33
CA LEU A 82 0.24 5.37 -6.55
C LEU A 82 -1.27 5.45 -6.74
N ALA A 83 -1.93 6.36 -6.00
CA ALA A 83 -3.38 6.56 -6.08
C ALA A 83 -3.81 7.13 -7.43
N ASP A 84 -3.06 8.07 -8.00
CA ASP A 84 -3.38 8.66 -9.31
C ASP A 84 -3.27 7.64 -10.43
N ILE A 85 -2.17 6.86 -10.44
CA ILE A 85 -1.94 5.80 -11.42
C ILE A 85 -3.02 4.72 -11.30
N ALA A 86 -3.39 4.38 -10.06
CA ALA A 86 -4.43 3.40 -9.79
C ALA A 86 -5.82 3.87 -10.26
N LYS A 87 -6.14 5.15 -10.03
CA LYS A 87 -7.37 5.79 -10.52
C LYS A 87 -7.43 5.80 -12.04
N GLU A 88 -6.34 6.13 -12.72
CA GLU A 88 -6.25 6.09 -14.19
C GLU A 88 -6.44 4.66 -14.73
N CYS A 89 -5.92 3.66 -14.02
CA CYS A 89 -6.00 2.26 -14.44
C CYS A 89 -7.27 1.52 -13.95
N GLY A 90 -8.12 2.17 -13.15
CA GLY A 90 -9.29 1.54 -12.52
C GLY A 90 -8.91 0.34 -11.64
N VAL A 91 -7.88 0.49 -10.80
CA VAL A 91 -7.43 -0.55 -9.85
C VAL A 91 -7.21 0.02 -8.46
N ASP A 92 -7.05 -0.87 -7.50
CA ASP A 92 -6.61 -0.53 -6.15
C ASP A 92 -5.13 -0.06 -6.15
N PRO A 93 -4.75 0.98 -5.38
CA PRO A 93 -3.37 1.45 -5.27
C PRO A 93 -2.36 0.36 -4.86
N GLY A 94 -2.77 -0.61 -4.06
CA GLY A 94 -1.97 -1.78 -3.69
C GLY A 94 -1.61 -2.65 -4.91
N THR A 95 -2.46 -2.68 -5.94
CA THR A 95 -2.16 -3.38 -7.20
C THR A 95 -0.96 -2.75 -7.90
N ILE A 96 -0.92 -1.42 -7.96
CA ILE A 96 0.21 -0.67 -8.55
C ILE A 96 1.48 -0.89 -7.73
N TYR A 97 1.38 -0.88 -6.39
CA TYR A 97 2.50 -1.18 -5.50
C TYR A 97 3.12 -2.56 -5.78
N VAL A 98 2.29 -3.60 -5.89
CA VAL A 98 2.76 -4.96 -6.19
C VAL A 98 3.47 -5.01 -7.55
N HIS A 99 2.97 -4.28 -8.55
CA HIS A 99 3.60 -4.22 -9.86
C HIS A 99 4.91 -3.44 -9.88
N LEU A 100 5.02 -2.35 -9.10
CA LEU A 100 6.32 -1.67 -8.90
C LEU A 100 7.36 -2.61 -8.30
N LYS A 101 6.97 -3.40 -7.29
CA LYS A 101 7.83 -4.43 -6.69
C LYS A 101 8.23 -5.50 -7.70
N LYS A 102 7.27 -6.04 -8.48
CA LYS A 102 7.53 -7.05 -9.52
C LYS A 102 8.46 -6.54 -10.61
N CYS A 103 8.28 -5.30 -11.05
CA CYS A 103 9.11 -4.64 -12.06
C CYS A 103 10.45 -4.12 -11.52
N LYS A 104 10.72 -4.27 -10.21
CA LYS A 104 11.91 -3.76 -9.51
C LYS A 104 12.09 -2.24 -9.65
N ILE A 105 10.99 -1.50 -9.71
CA ILE A 105 11.00 -0.04 -9.73
C ILE A 105 11.12 0.46 -8.29
N PRO A 106 12.12 1.28 -7.95
CA PRO A 106 12.31 1.75 -6.60
C PRO A 106 11.14 2.64 -6.18
N LEU A 107 10.57 2.38 -5.00
CA LEU A 107 9.53 3.23 -4.42
C LEU A 107 10.12 4.60 -4.05
N LYS A 108 9.33 5.65 -4.26
CA LYS A 108 9.58 6.94 -3.62
C LYS A 108 9.53 6.70 -2.11
N GLY A 109 10.56 7.10 -1.39
CA GLY A 109 10.62 6.89 0.05
C GLY A 109 9.39 7.51 0.71
N VAL A 110 8.78 6.78 1.65
CA VAL A 110 7.78 7.39 2.53
C VAL A 110 8.51 8.43 3.38
N PRO A 111 8.08 9.70 3.40
CA PRO A 111 8.66 10.69 4.30
C PRO A 111 8.68 10.12 5.73
N SER A 112 9.82 10.18 6.40
CA SER A 112 9.99 9.61 7.75
C SER A 112 10.98 10.46 8.54
N GLY A 113 10.84 10.44 9.86
CA GLY A 113 11.60 11.35 10.73
C GLY A 113 11.34 12.81 10.35
N GLU A 114 12.39 13.63 10.32
CA GLU A 114 12.34 15.06 9.97
C GLU A 114 11.70 15.38 8.63
N ARG A 115 11.72 14.44 7.69
CA ARG A 115 11.07 14.62 6.37
C ARG A 115 9.55 14.46 6.42
N HIS A 116 9.01 13.83 7.47
CA HIS A 116 7.58 13.60 7.58
C HIS A 116 6.86 14.89 8.03
N PRO A 117 5.83 15.39 7.32
CA PRO A 117 5.18 16.68 7.65
C PRO A 117 4.62 16.77 9.08
N ARG A 118 4.27 15.62 9.69
CA ARG A 118 3.81 15.54 11.09
C ARG A 118 4.93 15.40 12.13
N PHE A 119 6.19 15.31 11.69
CA PHE A 119 7.34 15.30 12.59
C PHE A 119 7.64 16.73 13.01
N LYS A 120 7.27 17.07 14.26
CA LYS A 120 7.47 18.42 14.78
C LYS A 120 8.87 18.61 15.37
N THR A 121 9.23 17.81 16.37
CA THR A 121 10.43 18.09 17.20
C THR A 121 11.19 16.83 17.65
N GLY A 122 10.77 15.63 17.23
CA GLY A 122 11.33 14.39 17.75
C GLY A 122 11.01 14.14 19.24
N GLN A 123 10.00 14.81 19.78
CA GLN A 123 9.48 14.64 21.14
C GLN A 123 7.98 14.34 21.12
N PHE A 124 7.48 13.64 22.13
CA PHE A 124 6.08 13.31 22.31
C PHE A 124 5.65 13.58 23.75
N LYS A 125 4.68 14.48 23.93
CA LYS A 125 4.04 14.72 25.22
C LYS A 125 2.96 13.66 25.44
N ARG A 126 3.11 12.87 26.51
CA ARG A 126 2.15 11.84 26.92
C ARG A 126 0.93 12.46 27.60
N PRO A 127 -0.18 11.72 27.70
CA PRO A 127 -1.38 12.18 28.44
C PRO A 127 -1.11 12.57 29.89
N ASP A 128 -0.12 11.93 30.54
CA ASP A 128 0.27 12.21 31.93
C ASP A 128 1.20 13.43 32.09
N GLY A 129 1.40 14.22 31.01
CA GLY A 129 2.27 15.39 30.96
C GLY A 129 3.73 15.10 30.62
N SER A 130 4.19 13.84 30.73
CA SER A 130 5.58 13.45 30.53
C SER A 130 6.03 13.62 29.07
N ILE A 131 7.20 14.21 28.84
CA ILE A 131 7.79 14.31 27.50
C ILE A 131 8.78 13.16 27.26
N VAL A 132 8.61 12.44 26.16
CA VAL A 132 9.50 11.35 25.71
C VAL A 132 10.12 11.69 24.37
N ILE A 133 11.40 11.36 24.20
CA ILE A 133 12.14 11.55 22.97
C ILE A 133 11.78 10.41 22.01
N THR A 134 11.32 10.74 20.80
CA THR A 134 10.85 9.77 19.80
C THR A 134 11.82 9.55 18.65
N ALA A 135 12.88 10.36 18.55
CA ALA A 135 13.88 10.28 17.49
C ALA A 135 15.31 10.52 18.01
N GLY A 136 16.30 10.14 17.20
CA GLY A 136 17.72 10.34 17.50
C GLY A 136 18.29 9.35 18.53
N LYS A 137 19.53 9.64 18.98
CA LYS A 137 20.32 8.79 19.89
C LYS A 137 19.62 8.47 21.21
N ASN A 138 18.79 9.40 21.71
CA ASN A 138 18.09 9.30 22.99
C ASN A 138 16.64 8.80 22.86
N LYS A 139 16.28 8.18 21.73
CA LYS A 139 14.94 7.65 21.49
C LYS A 139 14.49 6.71 22.63
N GLY A 140 13.28 6.94 23.13
CA GLY A 140 12.67 6.19 24.24
C GLY A 140 12.95 6.78 25.63
N LYS A 141 13.88 7.73 25.75
CA LYS A 141 14.21 8.35 27.03
C LYS A 141 13.23 9.48 27.37
N TYR A 142 12.92 9.64 28.66
CA TYR A 142 12.18 10.80 29.15
C TYR A 142 13.06 12.05 29.14
N LEU A 143 12.47 13.20 28.75
CA LEU A 143 13.20 14.45 28.60
C LEU A 143 13.80 14.94 29.91
N HIS A 144 13.05 14.87 31.03
CA HIS A 144 13.55 15.24 32.36
C HIS A 144 14.76 14.41 32.79
N ARG A 145 14.79 13.12 32.42
CA ARG A 145 15.94 12.25 32.72
C ARG A 145 17.14 12.67 31.90
N LEU A 146 16.95 12.92 30.61
CA LEU A 146 18.03 13.41 29.76
C LEU A 146 18.60 14.73 30.28
N LYS A 147 17.74 15.68 30.66
CA LYS A 147 18.17 16.98 31.22
C LYS A 147 19.01 16.82 32.49
N MET A 148 18.59 15.94 33.39
CA MET A 148 19.36 15.63 34.60
C MET A 148 20.71 14.96 34.27
N GLU A 149 20.77 14.07 33.29
CA GLU A 149 22.05 13.45 32.85
C GLU A 149 22.99 14.46 32.20
N GLU A 150 22.47 15.37 31.37
CA GLU A 150 23.22 16.48 30.78
C GLU A 150 23.83 17.36 31.88
N TYR A 151 23.03 17.70 32.89
CA TYR A 151 23.49 18.49 34.05
C TYR A 151 24.57 17.77 34.87
N LEU A 152 24.44 16.46 35.07
CA LEU A 152 25.42 15.67 35.84
C LEU A 152 26.66 15.28 35.02
N GLY A 153 26.63 15.44 33.69
CA GLY A 153 27.67 14.97 32.79
C GLY A 153 27.84 13.44 32.75
N ARG A 154 26.85 12.67 33.25
CA ARG A 154 26.89 11.20 33.29
C ARG A 154 25.48 10.60 33.17
N PRO A 155 25.35 9.35 32.69
CA PRO A 155 24.07 8.67 32.69
C PRO A 155 23.55 8.42 34.12
N LEU A 156 22.22 8.47 34.28
CA LEU A 156 21.58 8.09 35.54
C LEU A 156 21.58 6.57 35.68
N ARG A 157 21.89 6.10 36.88
CA ARG A 157 21.82 4.71 37.30
C ARG A 157 20.38 4.22 37.29
N ARG A 158 20.21 2.90 37.37
CA ARG A 158 18.89 2.25 37.36
C ARG A 158 18.02 2.65 38.56
N ARG A 159 18.63 2.88 39.73
CA ARG A 159 17.95 3.25 40.99
C ARG A 159 17.81 4.77 41.19
N GLU A 160 18.42 5.57 40.33
CA GLU A 160 18.29 7.03 40.34
C GLU A 160 16.99 7.45 39.64
N LYS A 161 16.11 8.14 40.38
CA LYS A 161 14.83 8.65 39.88
C LYS A 161 14.81 10.17 39.92
N VAL A 162 14.21 10.77 38.90
CA VAL A 162 14.02 12.22 38.80
C VAL A 162 12.55 12.54 39.06
N TYR A 163 12.30 13.47 39.97
CA TYR A 163 10.97 14.00 40.28
C TYR A 163 10.91 15.48 39.88
N HIS A 164 9.70 15.95 39.55
CA HIS A 164 9.43 17.36 39.30
C HIS A 164 8.92 17.98 40.62
N ILE A 165 9.46 19.14 41.00
CA ILE A 165 9.13 19.79 42.28
C ILE A 165 7.73 20.40 42.23
N ASP A 166 7.39 21.06 41.12
CA ASP A 166 6.07 21.67 40.87
C ASP A 166 4.95 20.68 40.49
N GLY A 167 5.31 19.42 40.22
CA GLY A 167 4.39 18.39 39.71
C GLY A 167 4.08 18.48 38.21
N ASP A 168 4.51 19.53 37.51
CA ASP A 168 4.38 19.65 36.05
C ASP A 168 5.50 18.89 35.35
N LYS A 169 5.15 17.74 34.78
CA LYS A 169 6.09 16.86 34.06
C LYS A 169 6.58 17.41 32.71
N SER A 170 6.06 18.56 32.27
CA SER A 170 6.57 19.27 31.10
C SER A 170 7.61 20.35 31.44
N ASN A 171 7.69 20.77 32.71
CA ASN A 171 8.70 21.72 33.17
C ASN A 171 10.03 21.01 33.48
N VAL A 172 10.91 20.95 32.48
CA VAL A 172 12.22 20.26 32.56
C VAL A 172 13.38 21.17 32.96
N GLU A 173 13.11 22.34 33.53
CA GLU A 173 14.13 23.22 34.09
C GLU A 173 14.88 22.51 35.22
N ILE A 174 16.22 22.58 35.22
CA ILE A 174 17.04 21.83 36.20
C ILE A 174 16.69 22.20 37.64
N SER A 175 16.34 23.47 37.89
CA SER A 175 15.89 23.95 39.20
C SER A 175 14.57 23.32 39.65
N ASN A 176 13.74 22.83 38.72
CA ASN A 176 12.48 22.13 39.00
C ASN A 176 12.66 20.60 39.09
N LEU A 177 13.86 20.07 38.87
CA LEU A 177 14.13 18.63 38.89
C LEU A 177 14.88 18.22 40.15
N ARG A 178 14.37 17.20 40.83
CA ARG A 178 15.00 16.59 42.01
C ARG A 178 15.44 15.17 41.73
N LEU A 179 16.74 14.89 41.87
CA LEU A 179 17.28 13.54 41.83
C LEU A 179 17.13 12.85 43.19
N VAL A 180 16.63 11.63 43.20
CA VAL A 180 16.55 10.78 44.38
C VAL A 180 17.20 9.43 44.06
N SER A 181 18.24 9.09 44.81
CA SER A 181 18.82 7.74 44.82
C SER A 181 18.16 6.93 45.94
N ARG A 182 17.88 5.66 45.67
CA ARG A 182 17.73 4.65 46.72
C ARG A 182 18.94 3.76 46.62
N ASP A 183 19.84 3.88 47.59
CA ASP A 183 20.95 2.94 47.75
C ASP A 183 20.39 1.52 48.01
#